data_AF-A0A163YJV6-F1
#
_entry.id   AF-A0A163YJV6-F1
#
_cell.length_a   1.000
_cell.length_b   1.000
_cell.length_c   1.000
_cell.angle_alpha   90.00
_cell.angle_beta   90.00
_cell.angle_gamma   90.00
#
_symmetry.space_group_name_H-M   'P 1'
#
loop_
_entity.id
_entity.type
_entity.pdbx_description
1 polymer ?
#
loop_
_entity_poly.entity_id
_entity_poly.type
_entity_poly.pdbx_seq_one_letter_code
_entity_poly.pdbx_strand_id
1 'polypeptide(L)'
;MMPSQPIQQATRKILESSGTLIENDHFVYASGDHGAGWVAKDLINLRPELAYQLAQLLGKEIKNNGLSPNIVCGPAISGVICAQYTALAVGSRCVFTERVVNKEGQPLTLKSSEDTRRFSKTNLF
;
A
#
# COMPACT_ATOMS: atom_id res chain seq x y z
N MET A 1 -19.63 -0.12 1.88
CA MET A 1 -19.93 1.15 1.18
C MET A 1 -18.95 1.24 0.02
N MET A 2 -19.43 1.40 -1.22
CA MET A 2 -18.54 1.56 -2.38
C MET A 2 -17.82 2.92 -2.27
N PRO A 3 -16.58 3.06 -2.76
CA PRO A 3 -15.90 4.35 -2.74
C PRO A 3 -16.75 5.39 -3.47
N SER A 4 -16.76 6.63 -2.99
CA SER A 4 -17.57 7.67 -3.59
C SER A 4 -17.13 7.91 -5.05
N GLN A 5 -18.08 7.91 -5.98
CA GLN A 5 -17.84 8.10 -7.42
C GLN A 5 -16.87 9.25 -7.75
N PRO A 6 -16.89 10.40 -7.02
CA PRO A 6 -15.94 11.49 -7.25
C PRO A 6 -14.48 11.16 -6.88
N ILE A 7 -14.23 10.38 -5.82
CA ILE A 7 -12.86 10.05 -5.38
C ILE A 7 -12.22 9.04 -6.33
N GLN A 8 -12.99 8.08 -6.84
CA GLN A 8 -12.52 7.15 -7.86
C GLN A 8 -12.12 7.89 -9.15
N GLN A 9 -12.94 8.84 -9.60
CA GLN A 9 -12.65 9.66 -10.78
C GLN A 9 -11.39 10.52 -10.59
N ALA A 10 -11.23 11.16 -9.42
CA ALA A 10 -10.03 11.93 -9.11
C ALA A 10 -8.78 11.05 -9.09
N THR A 11 -8.88 9.84 -8.50
CA THR A 11 -7.82 8.84 -8.48
C THR A 11 -7.43 8.44 -9.91
N ARG A 12 -8.39 8.02 -10.74
CA ARG A 12 -8.15 7.66 -12.14
C ARG A 12 -7.47 8.80 -12.91
N LYS A 13 -7.95 10.03 -12.76
CA LYS A 13 -7.36 11.21 -13.43
C LYS A 13 -5.88 11.42 -13.07
N ILE A 14 -5.52 11.24 -11.80
CA ILE A 14 -4.11 11.32 -11.37
C ILE A 14 -3.30 10.20 -12.04
N LEU A 15 -3.81 8.97 -12.08
CA LEU A 15 -3.08 7.84 -12.65
C LEU A 15 -2.88 7.98 -14.18
N GLU A 16 -3.92 8.41 -14.89
CA GLU A 16 -3.86 8.69 -16.33
C GLU A 16 -2.89 9.83 -16.65
N SER A 17 -3.05 10.99 -16.00
CA SER A 17 -2.22 12.17 -16.28
C SER A 17 -0.75 12.01 -15.87
N SER A 18 -0.45 11.05 -15.01
CA SER A 18 0.92 10.73 -14.59
C SER A 18 1.60 9.67 -15.46
N GLY A 19 0.89 9.09 -16.44
CA GLY A 19 1.41 8.00 -17.27
C GLY A 19 1.66 6.71 -16.48
N THR A 20 0.97 6.54 -15.34
CA THR A 20 1.17 5.37 -14.45
C THR A 20 0.10 4.31 -14.63
N LEU A 21 -0.98 4.62 -15.35
CA LEU A 21 -1.99 3.67 -15.79
C LEU A 21 -1.67 3.20 -17.21
N ILE A 22 -1.34 1.92 -17.35
CA ILE A 22 -1.14 1.25 -18.64
C ILE A 22 -2.38 0.42 -18.93
N GLU A 23 -2.98 0.60 -20.10
CA GLU A 23 -4.20 -0.08 -20.54
C GLU A 23 -4.03 -0.59 -21.97
N ASN A 24 -4.88 -1.52 -22.38
CA ASN A 24 -4.91 -2.11 -23.74
C ASN A 24 -3.68 -2.97 -24.09
N ASP A 25 -3.12 -3.66 -23.11
CA ASP A 25 -2.03 -4.63 -23.30
C ASP A 25 -2.31 -5.89 -22.48
N HIS A 26 -1.60 -6.99 -22.72
CA HIS A 26 -1.80 -8.27 -22.02
C HIS A 26 -0.74 -8.46 -20.94
N PHE A 27 -1.17 -8.30 -19.68
CA PHE A 27 -0.34 -8.57 -18.51
C PHE A 27 -0.65 -9.93 -17.90
N VAL A 28 0.40 -10.65 -17.49
CA VAL A 28 0.31 -11.83 -16.62
C VAL A 28 0.72 -11.40 -15.22
N TYR A 29 -0.20 -11.50 -14.26
CA TYR A 29 0.01 -11.07 -12.89
C TYR A 29 0.72 -12.15 -12.07
N ALA A 30 1.24 -11.76 -10.89
CA ALA A 30 1.90 -12.70 -9.98
C ALA A 30 0.98 -13.82 -9.48
N SER A 31 -0.35 -13.66 -9.57
CA SER A 31 -1.33 -14.73 -9.29
C SER A 31 -1.40 -15.78 -10.40
N GLY A 32 -0.85 -15.49 -11.58
CA GLY A 32 -1.06 -16.26 -12.82
C GLY A 32 -2.25 -15.77 -13.64
N ASP A 33 -3.05 -14.83 -13.11
CA ASP A 33 -4.19 -14.27 -13.84
C ASP A 33 -3.75 -13.32 -14.95
N HIS A 34 -4.61 -13.18 -15.96
CA HIS A 34 -4.38 -12.32 -17.10
C HIS A 34 -5.28 -11.09 -17.02
N GLY A 35 -4.78 -9.92 -17.42
CA GLY A 35 -5.59 -8.72 -17.48
C GLY A 35 -5.06 -7.66 -18.45
N ALA A 36 -5.93 -6.69 -18.75
CA ALA A 36 -5.71 -5.71 -19.80
C ALA A 36 -5.02 -4.41 -19.34
N GLY A 37 -4.65 -4.33 -18.05
CA GLY A 37 -4.11 -3.11 -17.47
C GLY A 37 -3.16 -3.32 -16.30
N TRP A 38 -2.34 -2.31 -16.05
CA TRP A 38 -1.31 -2.30 -15.03
C TRP A 38 -1.16 -0.89 -14.43
N VAL A 39 -1.03 -0.81 -13.11
CA VAL A 39 -0.66 0.44 -12.43
C VAL A 39 0.81 0.38 -12.06
N ALA A 40 1.63 1.18 -12.74
CA ALA A 40 3.06 1.33 -12.50
C ALA A 40 3.31 2.17 -11.23
N LYS A 41 2.90 1.65 -10.06
CA LYS A 41 2.95 2.36 -8.77
C LYS A 41 4.34 2.85 -8.39
N ASP A 42 5.39 2.19 -8.88
CA ASP A 42 6.76 2.55 -8.55
C ASP A 42 7.13 3.92 -9.17
N LEU A 43 6.53 4.29 -10.31
CA LEU A 43 6.64 5.62 -10.89
C LEU A 43 5.90 6.69 -10.07
N ILE A 44 4.78 6.32 -9.45
CA ILE A 44 4.05 7.20 -8.52
C ILE A 44 4.93 7.49 -7.30
N ASN A 45 5.59 6.46 -6.77
CA ASN A 45 6.43 6.57 -5.57
C ASN A 45 7.65 7.50 -5.78
N LEU A 46 8.14 7.65 -7.01
CA LEU A 46 9.19 8.61 -7.37
C LEU A 46 8.72 10.07 -7.36
N ARG A 47 7.40 10.30 -7.26
CA ARG A 47 6.73 11.60 -7.29
C ARG A 47 5.98 11.84 -5.98
N PRO A 48 6.68 12.32 -4.92
CA PRO A 48 6.11 12.54 -3.58
C PRO A 48 4.79 13.28 -3.56
N GLU A 49 4.62 14.26 -4.45
CA GLU A 49 3.42 15.06 -4.59
C GLU A 49 2.22 14.22 -5.04
N LEU A 50 2.41 13.30 -5.99
CA LEU A 50 1.35 12.41 -6.46
C LEU A 50 1.02 11.35 -5.42
N ALA A 51 2.04 10.75 -4.80
CA ALA A 51 1.86 9.77 -3.74
C ALA A 51 1.06 10.36 -2.58
N TYR A 52 1.35 11.60 -2.18
CA TYR A 52 0.61 12.28 -1.13
C TYR A 52 -0.82 12.65 -1.54
N GLN A 53 -1.03 13.14 -2.76
CA GLN A 53 -2.40 13.42 -3.26
C GLN A 53 -3.28 12.16 -3.26
N LEU A 54 -2.75 11.03 -3.73
CA LEU A 54 -3.46 9.75 -3.70
C LEU A 54 -3.73 9.29 -2.26
N ALA A 55 -2.77 9.47 -1.35
CA ALA A 55 -2.95 9.19 0.06
C ALA A 55 -4.01 10.08 0.73
N GLN A 56 -4.14 11.34 0.32
CA GLN A 56 -5.22 12.23 0.78
C GLN A 56 -6.59 11.75 0.33
N LEU A 57 -6.70 11.29 -0.92
CA LEU A 57 -7.94 10.67 -1.44
C LEU A 57 -8.29 9.40 -0.65
N LEU A 58 -7.32 8.53 -0.39
CA LEU A 58 -7.50 7.34 0.45
C LEU A 58 -7.90 7.70 1.88
N GLY A 59 -7.20 8.67 2.50
CA GLY A 59 -7.50 9.15 3.85
C GLY A 59 -8.90 9.74 3.97
N LYS A 60 -9.40 10.39 2.92
CA LYS A 60 -10.79 10.88 2.86
C LYS A 60 -11.78 9.71 2.81
N GLU A 61 -11.53 8.68 2.03
CA GLU A 61 -12.39 7.47 2.01
C GLU A 61 -12.36 6.75 3.36
N ILE A 62 -11.20 6.62 4.02
CA ILE A 62 -11.09 6.06 5.38
C ILE A 62 -12.03 6.82 6.34
N LYS A 63 -11.95 8.15 6.36
CA LYS A 63 -12.79 9.00 7.22
C LYS A 63 -14.27 8.92 6.85
N ASN A 64 -14.62 8.90 5.55
CA ASN A 64 -16.00 8.77 5.08
C ASN A 64 -16.65 7.46 5.51
N ASN A 65 -15.85 6.40 5.69
CA ASN A 65 -16.31 5.11 6.20
C ASN A 65 -16.33 5.04 7.74
N GLY A 66 -16.17 6.18 8.44
CA GLY A 66 -16.20 6.25 9.90
C GLY A 66 -14.95 5.67 10.59
N LEU A 67 -13.87 5.44 9.84
CA LEU A 67 -12.63 4.88 10.39
C LEU A 67 -11.69 5.99 10.86
N SER A 68 -11.06 5.77 12.01
CA SER A 68 -10.08 6.67 12.63
C SER A 68 -8.87 5.88 13.15
N PRO A 69 -8.05 5.31 12.26
CA PRO A 69 -6.95 4.44 12.67
C PRO A 69 -5.91 5.22 13.47
N ASN A 70 -5.42 4.70 14.59
CA ASN A 70 -4.31 5.32 15.33
C ASN A 70 -2.95 4.99 14.73
N ILE A 71 -2.87 3.89 13.95
CA ILE A 71 -1.67 3.36 13.32
C ILE A 71 -2.03 2.91 11.90
N VAL A 72 -1.16 3.21 10.94
CA VAL A 72 -1.16 2.67 9.57
C VAL A 72 0.09 1.80 9.41
N CYS A 73 -0.09 0.58 8.90
CA CYS A 73 1.00 -0.37 8.70
C CYS A 73 1.20 -0.69 7.21
N GLY A 74 2.42 -0.51 6.70
CA GLY A 74 2.77 -0.85 5.31
C GLY A 74 3.68 -2.09 5.21
N PRO A 75 3.50 -2.98 4.22
CA PRO A 75 4.47 -4.04 3.96
C PRO A 75 5.72 -3.48 3.25
N ALA A 76 6.90 -3.87 3.72
CA ALA A 76 8.15 -3.53 3.09
C ALA A 76 8.39 -4.36 1.81
N ILE A 77 9.04 -3.81 0.78
CA ILE A 77 9.60 -2.43 0.72
C ILE A 77 8.59 -1.43 0.14
N SER A 78 7.98 -1.76 -1.00
CA SER A 78 7.20 -0.78 -1.79
C SER A 78 5.94 -0.25 -1.11
N GLY A 79 5.38 -0.96 -0.11
CA GLY A 79 4.18 -0.53 0.62
C GLY A 79 4.44 0.52 1.70
N VAL A 80 5.69 0.74 2.11
CA VAL A 80 6.05 1.69 3.17
C VAL A 80 5.73 3.12 2.77
N ILE A 81 5.98 3.48 1.51
CA ILE A 81 5.75 4.84 1.00
C ILE A 81 4.25 5.18 1.03
N CYS A 82 3.40 4.26 0.55
CA CYS A 82 1.95 4.41 0.60
C CYS A 82 1.45 4.53 2.04
N ALA A 83 1.94 3.68 2.94
CA ALA A 83 1.57 3.71 4.36
C ALA A 83 1.98 5.02 5.03
N GLN A 84 3.19 5.52 4.76
CA GLN A 84 3.70 6.77 5.32
C GLN A 84 2.84 7.97 4.92
N TYR A 85 2.54 8.12 3.63
CA TYR A 85 1.70 9.23 3.16
C TYR A 85 0.24 9.08 3.61
N THR A 86 -0.27 7.86 3.71
CA THR A 86 -1.62 7.61 4.23
C THR A 86 -1.70 7.98 5.71
N ALA A 87 -0.73 7.54 6.52
CA ALA A 87 -0.61 7.91 7.93
C ALA A 87 -0.58 9.44 8.10
N LEU A 88 0.20 10.14 7.27
CA LEU A 88 0.23 11.60 7.25
C LEU A 88 -1.16 12.20 6.93
N ALA A 89 -1.86 11.69 5.90
CA ALA A 89 -3.17 12.18 5.49
C ALA A 89 -4.28 11.97 6.54
N VAL A 90 -4.20 10.88 7.31
CA VAL A 90 -5.17 10.58 8.38
C VAL A 90 -4.76 11.11 9.75
N GLY A 91 -3.52 11.57 9.93
CA GLY A 91 -3.00 12.10 11.19
C GLY A 91 -2.59 11.02 12.19
N SER A 92 -2.04 9.91 11.70
CA SER A 92 -1.77 8.69 12.48
C SER A 92 -0.28 8.33 12.48
N ARG A 93 0.12 7.41 13.37
CA ARG A 93 1.48 6.85 13.34
C ARG A 93 1.64 5.89 12.17
N CYS A 94 2.84 5.84 11.61
CA CYS A 94 3.19 4.87 10.57
C CYS A 94 4.15 3.82 11.15
N VAL A 95 3.91 2.55 10.82
CA VAL A 95 4.82 1.43 11.07
C VAL A 95 4.92 0.59 9.80
N PHE A 96 5.90 -0.32 9.75
CA PHE A 96 6.00 -1.26 8.64
C PHE A 96 6.27 -2.68 9.11
N THR A 97 6.02 -3.64 8.22
CA THR A 97 6.35 -5.05 8.42
C THR A 97 7.30 -5.51 7.34
N GLU A 98 8.29 -6.31 7.70
CA GLU A 98 9.23 -6.91 6.75
C GLU A 98 8.91 -8.38 6.53
N ARG A 99 9.21 -8.85 5.31
CA ARG A 99 9.16 -10.28 5.03
C ARG A 99 10.39 -10.94 5.63
N VAL A 100 10.21 -11.74 6.67
CA VAL A 100 11.29 -12.51 7.28
C VAL A 100 11.36 -13.88 6.62
N VAL A 101 12.56 -14.25 6.17
CA VAL A 101 12.89 -15.58 5.65
C VAL A 101 13.80 -16.32 6.64
N ASN A 102 13.65 -17.64 6.72
CA ASN A 102 14.58 -18.48 7.48
C ASN A 102 15.94 -18.60 6.77
N LYS A 103 16.90 -19.29 7.41
CA LYS A 103 18.25 -19.48 6.85
C LYS A 103 18.24 -20.28 5.54
N GLU A 104 17.20 -21.06 5.32
CA GLU A 104 16.95 -21.85 4.11
C GLU A 104 16.20 -21.06 3.02
N GLY A 105 15.95 -19.76 3.22
CA GLY A 105 15.29 -18.87 2.25
C GLY A 105 13.77 -19.04 2.17
N GLN A 106 13.17 -19.83 3.05
CA GLN A 106 11.73 -20.07 3.10
C GLN A 106 11.02 -18.97 3.91
N PRO A 107 9.81 -18.56 3.50
CA PRO A 107 9.04 -17.58 4.25
C PRO A 107 8.68 -18.12 5.63
N LEU A 108 8.98 -17.36 6.68
CA LEU A 108 8.49 -17.72 8.01
C LEU A 108 6.97 -17.66 8.02
N THR A 109 6.35 -18.81 8.29
CA THR A 109 4.91 -18.92 8.47
C THR A 109 4.63 -18.88 9.97
N LEU A 110 3.88 -17.88 10.44
CA LEU A 110 3.43 -17.83 11.83
C LEU A 110 2.45 -18.99 12.07
N LYS A 111 2.87 -20.01 12.82
CA LYS A 111 2.03 -21.17 13.14
C LYS A 111 1.45 -21.12 14.55
N SER A 112 2.01 -20.29 15.44
CA SER A 112 1.56 -20.19 16.84
C SER A 112 1.82 -18.83 17.47
N SER A 113 1.20 -18.58 18.63
CA SER A 113 1.41 -17.38 19.45
C SER A 113 2.84 -17.27 20.01
N GLU A 114 3.61 -18.35 20.11
CA GLU A 114 5.00 -18.32 20.57
C GLU A 114 5.96 -17.73 19.54
N ASP A 115 5.66 -17.87 18.24
CA ASP A 115 6.47 -17.31 17.16
C ASP A 115 6.50 -15.77 17.19
N THR A 116 5.47 -15.12 17.75
CA THR A 116 5.39 -13.65 17.86
C THR A 116 6.53 -13.03 18.67
N ARG A 117 7.07 -13.75 19.67
CA ARG A 117 8.19 -13.26 20.50
C ARG A 117 9.51 -13.18 19.75
N ARG A 118 9.64 -13.90 18.63
CA ARG A 118 10.83 -13.87 17.77
C ARG A 118 10.86 -12.67 16.84
N PHE A 119 9.68 -12.14 16.45
CA PHE A 119 9.55 -10.91 15.68
C PHE A 119 9.73 -9.65 16.54
N SER A 120 9.39 -9.71 17.84
CA SER A 120 9.52 -8.57 18.75
C SER A 120 10.95 -8.12 19.07
N LYS A 121 11.98 -8.93 18.78
CA LYS A 121 13.37 -8.65 19.20
C LYS A 121 14.27 -8.06 18.14
N THR A 122 13.78 -7.84 16.92
CA THR A 122 14.61 -7.33 15.82
C THR A 122 14.02 -6.02 15.35
N ASN A 123 14.67 -4.92 15.74
CA ASN A 123 14.54 -3.57 15.17
C ASN A 123 13.18 -2.88 15.37
N LEU A 124 12.88 -2.53 16.61
CA LEU A 124 12.26 -1.23 16.86
C LEU A 124 13.42 -0.29 17.22
N PHE A 125 13.62 0.72 16.38
CA PHE A 125 14.75 1.66 16.27
C PHE A 125 15.93 1.18 15.42
#